data_AF-R7SIY0-F1
#
_entry.id   AF-R7SIY0-F1
#
_cell.length_a   1.000
_cell.length_b   1.000
_cell.length_c   1.000
_cell.angle_alpha   90.00
_cell.angle_beta   90.00
_cell.angle_gamma   90.00
#
_symmetry.space_group_name_H-M   'P 1'
#
loop_
_entity.id
_entity.type
_entity.pdbx_description
1 polymer ?
#
loop_
_entity_poly.entity_id
_entity_poly.type
_entity_poly.pdbx_seq_one_letter_code
_entity_poly.pdbx_strand_id
1 'polypeptide(L)'
;RRCKEEEILAHVHGDGDVLGVVRLKGAEHVTTNNETIKCAARGEETVRTKERFALFDSGSCLLDAKTVNDLLEAVYDALEVHRTVLLERKVLHRDMSLYNFLMYPKWGGVSGRPVSEKTPVSIRDVLRGSKRPAEERFPACLLIDFDNAARVQVTGGELKERTGTPIFIARSVSLGRVITATDSLRGTPMPRLTDDALNLYIAVHGQERYDRYNDQPGAPECHGGRPPTENPDDIDDAKLPAFVHRPEHDVESVYWTMVYALLGVQPVASPREHYASHACADVWKILLSHDIPDDEPDDAEETRGVIINARKSKWLRLFCRDMQDVAVLMWRISQHVRSEYALWEGRLKRDHLHEAVQRLILQYLVDHRDNPIELDPEHLRPTDPRSTNRGDIPTPSQLSRTQANSVSGHTAGPGGSGRGSTATRKRGRDKDSRHTANRKVSAMNTTALGGPSQQSVQSREQATANQPVPMAANLKRKLSDTKPSRSSKRLKTLSGAPVPPAGQGSDHDYL
;
A
#
# COMPACT_ATOMS: atom_id res chain seq x y z
N ARG A 1 -3.87 20.55 4.38
CA ARG A 1 -4.69 20.50 5.61
C ARG A 1 -4.98 19.04 5.92
N ARG A 2 -4.75 18.56 7.15
CA ARG A 2 -5.03 17.16 7.54
C ARG A 2 -6.52 16.98 7.82
N CYS A 3 -7.06 15.82 7.45
CA CYS A 3 -8.40 15.43 7.85
C CYS A 3 -8.38 14.91 9.29
N LYS A 4 -9.55 14.73 9.91
CA LYS A 4 -9.64 14.00 11.17
C LYS A 4 -9.62 12.51 10.88
N GLU A 5 -8.51 11.84 11.18
CA GLU A 5 -8.32 10.41 10.93
C GLU A 5 -9.47 9.56 11.51
N GLU A 6 -9.98 9.89 12.70
CA GLU A 6 -11.12 9.19 13.31
C GLU A 6 -12.36 9.18 12.40
N GLU A 7 -12.68 10.32 11.75
CA GLU A 7 -13.84 10.44 10.87
C GLU A 7 -13.65 9.64 9.58
N ILE A 8 -12.42 9.58 9.05
CA ILE A 8 -12.09 8.77 7.88
C ILE A 8 -12.16 7.28 8.21
N LEU A 9 -11.56 6.84 9.32
CA LEU A 9 -11.60 5.43 9.73
C LEU A 9 -13.02 4.97 10.06
N ALA A 10 -13.82 5.82 10.71
CA ALA A 10 -15.24 5.55 10.95
C ALA A 10 -16.01 5.41 9.63
N HIS A 11 -15.73 6.25 8.64
CA HIS A 11 -16.33 6.14 7.30
C HIS A 11 -15.89 4.86 6.57
N VAL A 12 -14.60 4.50 6.63
CA VAL A 12 -14.08 3.28 5.98
C VAL A 12 -14.71 2.02 6.59
N HIS A 13 -14.90 1.99 7.91
CA HIS A 13 -15.46 0.85 8.64
C HIS A 13 -16.99 0.91 8.86
N GLY A 14 -17.68 1.86 8.25
CA GLY A 14 -19.07 2.19 8.58
C GLY A 14 -20.10 1.07 8.33
N ASP A 15 -19.78 0.10 7.45
CA ASP A 15 -20.61 -1.07 7.12
C ASP A 15 -19.94 -2.40 7.55
N GLY A 16 -18.97 -2.33 8.45
CA GLY A 16 -18.17 -3.46 8.93
C GLY A 16 -16.66 -3.22 8.78
N ASP A 17 -15.87 -4.02 9.50
CA ASP A 17 -14.41 -3.94 9.45
C ASP A 17 -13.92 -4.31 8.04
N VAL A 18 -13.10 -3.43 7.45
CA VAL A 18 -12.43 -3.68 6.17
C VAL A 18 -11.05 -4.21 6.54
N LEU A 19 -10.82 -5.50 6.32
CA LEU A 19 -9.53 -6.10 6.67
C LEU A 19 -8.42 -5.48 5.81
N GLY A 20 -7.28 -5.25 6.43
CA GLY A 20 -6.16 -4.51 5.82
C GLY A 20 -6.15 -3.02 6.14
N VAL A 21 -7.22 -2.46 6.72
CA VAL A 21 -7.24 -1.10 7.27
C VAL A 21 -7.23 -1.16 8.79
N VAL A 22 -6.44 -0.29 9.42
CA VAL A 22 -6.32 -0.24 10.87
C VAL A 22 -7.60 0.14 11.57
N ARG A 23 -7.91 -0.57 12.66
CA ARG A 23 -9.11 -0.32 13.45
C ARG A 23 -8.78 0.50 14.69
N LEU A 24 -9.47 1.63 14.81
CA LEU A 24 -9.38 2.50 15.98
C LEU A 24 -10.05 1.84 17.20
N LYS A 25 -9.34 1.82 18.33
CA LYS A 25 -9.86 1.45 19.66
C LYS A 25 -10.32 2.69 20.43
N GLY A 26 -9.63 3.81 20.26
CA GLY A 26 -10.03 5.09 20.82
C GLY A 26 -9.02 6.18 20.44
N ALA A 27 -9.49 7.41 20.44
CA ALA A 27 -8.68 8.62 20.27
C ALA A 27 -8.95 9.57 21.43
N GLU A 28 -7.90 10.17 21.99
CA GLU A 28 -8.01 11.15 23.07
C GLU A 28 -7.01 12.30 22.86
N HIS A 29 -7.41 13.52 23.28
CA HIS A 29 -6.46 14.61 23.39
C HIS A 29 -5.48 14.35 24.53
N VAL A 30 -4.20 14.63 24.30
CA VAL A 30 -3.17 14.53 25.33
C VAL A 30 -3.22 15.79 26.18
N THR A 31 -3.46 15.64 27.48
CA THR A 31 -3.58 16.74 28.43
C THR A 31 -2.43 16.80 29.43
N THR A 32 -2.02 18.00 29.82
CA THR A 32 -1.18 18.27 30.99
C THR A 32 -1.94 19.24 31.89
N ASN A 33 -2.08 18.95 33.19
CA ASN A 33 -2.88 19.78 34.13
C ASN A 33 -4.32 20.05 33.66
N ASN A 34 -4.97 19.05 33.05
CA ASN A 34 -6.30 19.15 32.42
C ASN A 34 -6.41 20.14 31.24
N GLU A 35 -5.29 20.62 30.71
CA GLU A 35 -5.25 21.43 29.50
C GLU A 35 -4.70 20.62 28.34
N THR A 36 -5.38 20.66 27.19
CA THR A 36 -4.90 20.02 25.96
C THR A 36 -3.58 20.62 25.53
N ILE A 37 -2.60 19.76 25.27
CA ILE A 37 -1.31 20.18 24.76
C ILE A 37 -1.50 20.73 23.34
N LYS A 38 -1.25 22.03 23.19
CA LYS A 38 -1.21 22.72 21.91
C LYS A 38 0.20 22.63 21.32
N CYS A 39 0.28 22.28 20.05
CA CYS A 39 1.50 22.23 19.26
C CYS A 39 1.39 23.26 18.14
N ALA A 40 2.30 24.22 18.11
CA ALA A 40 2.49 25.09 16.95
C ALA A 40 3.86 24.77 16.37
N ALA A 41 3.93 24.43 15.08
CA ALA A 41 5.20 24.46 14.37
C ALA A 41 5.64 25.92 14.24
N ARG A 42 6.95 26.18 14.29
CA ARG A 42 7.49 27.55 14.23
C ARG A 42 7.12 28.17 12.87
N GLY A 43 6.24 29.19 12.88
CA GLY A 43 5.79 29.89 11.67
C GLY A 43 4.44 29.42 11.10
N GLU A 44 3.75 28.45 11.71
CA GLU A 44 2.37 28.12 11.35
C GLU A 44 1.37 28.94 12.17
N GLU A 45 0.40 29.58 11.52
CA GLU A 45 -0.74 30.23 12.19
C GLU A 45 -1.70 29.20 12.83
N THR A 46 -1.72 27.96 12.32
CA THR A 46 -2.60 26.91 12.80
C THR A 46 -2.05 26.23 14.05
N VAL A 47 -2.67 26.53 15.20
CA VAL A 47 -2.45 25.79 16.45
C VAL A 47 -3.04 24.38 16.30
N ARG A 48 -2.19 23.36 16.45
CA ARG A 48 -2.59 21.95 16.46
C ARG A 48 -2.73 21.45 17.90
N THR A 49 -3.45 20.35 18.10
CA THR A 49 -3.57 19.67 19.39
C THR A 49 -2.90 18.31 19.34
N LYS A 50 -2.21 17.91 20.41
CA LYS A 50 -1.62 16.58 20.50
C LYS A 50 -2.70 15.55 20.79
N GLU A 51 -2.79 14.52 19.96
CA GLU A 51 -3.74 13.42 20.13
C GLU A 51 -3.01 12.09 20.33
N ARG A 52 -3.66 11.15 21.01
CA ARG A 52 -3.21 9.77 21.19
C ARG A 52 -4.26 8.84 20.61
N PHE A 53 -3.80 7.98 19.71
CA PHE A 53 -4.61 6.95 19.09
C PHE A 53 -4.22 5.60 19.67
N ALA A 54 -5.21 4.85 20.14
CA ALA A 54 -5.08 3.45 20.49
C ALA A 54 -5.65 2.62 19.34
N LEU A 55 -4.86 1.71 18.80
CA LEU A 55 -5.21 0.88 17.65
C LEU A 55 -5.39 -0.57 18.11
N PHE A 56 -6.31 -1.30 17.48
CA PHE A 56 -6.48 -2.74 17.75
C PHE A 56 -5.40 -3.59 17.09
N ASP A 57 -4.87 -3.12 15.97
CA ASP A 57 -4.02 -3.88 15.07
C ASP A 57 -2.60 -3.33 15.10
N SER A 58 -1.64 -4.20 14.81
CA SER A 58 -0.22 -3.84 14.70
C SER A 58 0.47 -4.66 13.62
N GLY A 59 1.67 -4.28 13.22
CA GLY A 59 2.46 -5.00 12.23
C GLY A 59 3.94 -4.68 12.35
N SER A 60 4.70 -5.13 11.35
CA SER A 60 6.13 -4.95 11.21
C SER A 60 6.46 -4.06 10.02
N CYS A 61 7.67 -3.50 10.01
CA CYS A 61 8.17 -2.72 8.88
C CYS A 61 8.38 -3.65 7.67
N LEU A 62 8.25 -3.12 6.46
CA LEU A 62 8.54 -3.87 5.24
C LEU A 62 9.98 -4.42 5.17
N LEU A 63 10.92 -3.74 5.82
CA LEU A 63 12.32 -4.17 5.90
C LEU A 63 12.53 -5.40 6.78
N ASP A 64 11.53 -5.78 7.59
CA ASP A 64 11.55 -6.99 8.42
C ASP A 64 11.15 -8.25 7.65
N ALA A 65 10.95 -8.15 6.33
CA ALA A 65 10.54 -9.27 5.48
C ALA A 65 11.56 -10.41 5.52
N LYS A 66 11.05 -11.64 5.68
CA LYS A 66 11.86 -12.87 5.70
C LYS A 66 12.15 -13.41 4.31
N THR A 67 11.31 -13.08 3.34
CA THR A 67 11.51 -13.44 1.95
C THR A 67 11.06 -12.30 1.04
N VAL A 68 11.56 -12.29 -0.19
CA VAL A 68 11.05 -11.38 -1.24
C VAL A 68 9.55 -11.60 -1.46
N ASN A 69 9.08 -12.86 -1.40
CA ASN A 69 7.67 -13.18 -1.58
C ASN A 69 6.81 -12.57 -0.46
N ASP A 70 7.23 -12.63 0.81
CA ASP A 70 6.50 -12.01 1.92
C ASP A 70 6.33 -10.50 1.73
N LEU A 71 7.39 -9.82 1.27
CA LEU A 71 7.36 -8.40 0.96
C LEU A 71 6.39 -8.10 -0.19
N LEU A 72 6.47 -8.86 -1.28
CA LEU A 72 5.62 -8.69 -2.46
C LEU A 72 4.15 -9.06 -2.20
N GLU A 73 3.87 -10.06 -1.36
CA GLU A 73 2.53 -10.37 -0.88
C GLU A 73 1.92 -9.19 -0.11
N ALA A 74 2.69 -8.58 0.80
CA ALA A 74 2.25 -7.40 1.54
C ALA A 74 1.98 -6.21 0.61
N VAL A 75 2.83 -6.00 -0.40
CA VAL A 75 2.63 -4.92 -1.40
C VAL A 75 1.40 -5.19 -2.27
N TYR A 76 1.20 -6.42 -2.74
CA TYR A 76 0.01 -6.79 -3.52
C TYR A 76 -1.26 -6.48 -2.73
N ASP A 77 -1.29 -6.89 -1.46
CA ASP A 77 -2.42 -6.67 -0.58
C ASP A 77 -2.59 -5.19 -0.23
N ALA A 78 -1.52 -4.41 -0.07
CA ALA A 78 -1.62 -2.97 0.14
C ALA A 78 -2.32 -2.30 -1.06
N LEU A 79 -2.02 -2.73 -2.29
CA LEU A 79 -2.70 -2.26 -3.49
C LEU A 79 -4.17 -2.72 -3.53
N GLU A 80 -4.51 -3.95 -3.16
CA GLU A 80 -5.91 -4.43 -3.16
C GLU A 80 -6.74 -3.76 -2.06
N VAL A 81 -6.17 -3.55 -0.87
CA VAL A 81 -6.81 -2.81 0.23
C VAL A 81 -7.06 -1.37 -0.21
N HIS A 82 -6.04 -0.69 -0.73
CA HIS A 82 -6.18 0.68 -1.23
C HIS A 82 -7.22 0.76 -2.35
N ARG A 83 -7.19 -0.17 -3.31
CA ARG A 83 -8.19 -0.29 -4.39
C ARG A 83 -9.61 -0.46 -3.84
N THR A 84 -9.78 -1.30 -2.82
CA THR A 84 -11.06 -1.54 -2.17
C THR A 84 -11.57 -0.28 -1.48
N VAL A 85 -10.72 0.39 -0.71
CA VAL A 85 -11.05 1.66 -0.03
C VAL A 85 -11.40 2.75 -1.05
N LEU A 86 -10.66 2.84 -2.15
CA LEU A 86 -10.95 3.76 -3.25
C LEU A 86 -12.32 3.49 -3.89
N LEU A 87 -12.57 2.26 -4.30
CA LEU A 87 -13.77 1.92 -5.07
C LEU A 87 -15.03 1.87 -4.20
N GLU A 88 -14.92 1.33 -3.00
CA GLU A 88 -16.06 1.05 -2.13
C GLU A 88 -16.30 2.10 -1.06
N ARG A 89 -15.28 2.87 -0.68
CA ARG A 89 -15.38 3.94 0.33
C ARG A 89 -15.10 5.34 -0.24
N LYS A 90 -14.58 5.44 -1.46
CA LYS A 90 -14.26 6.72 -2.12
C LYS A 90 -13.26 7.55 -1.30
N VAL A 91 -12.24 6.89 -0.74
CA VAL A 91 -11.14 7.51 0.00
C VAL A 91 -9.81 7.24 -0.70
N LEU A 92 -8.97 8.25 -0.80
CA LEU A 92 -7.54 8.14 -1.17
C LEU A 92 -6.69 8.31 0.08
N HIS A 93 -5.56 7.62 0.16
CA HIS A 93 -4.69 7.68 1.33
C HIS A 93 -3.72 8.87 1.27
N ARG A 94 -3.20 9.18 0.07
CA ARG A 94 -2.29 10.32 -0.21
C ARG A 94 -0.94 10.34 0.50
N ASP A 95 -0.61 9.33 1.29
CA ASP A 95 0.68 9.23 1.99
C ASP A 95 1.08 7.75 2.15
N MET A 96 0.95 6.99 1.07
CA MET A 96 1.44 5.62 1.02
C MET A 96 2.95 5.63 1.15
N SER A 97 3.50 5.00 2.19
CA SER A 97 4.92 5.04 2.49
C SER A 97 5.38 3.80 3.24
N LEU A 98 6.70 3.59 3.34
CA LEU A 98 7.29 2.50 4.13
C LEU A 98 6.77 2.42 5.57
N TYR A 99 6.32 3.54 6.13
CA TYR A 99 5.85 3.65 7.51
C TYR A 99 4.35 3.43 7.64
N ASN A 100 3.59 3.56 6.54
CA ASN A 100 2.13 3.59 6.54
C ASN A 100 1.48 2.32 5.97
N PHE A 101 2.27 1.40 5.42
CA PHE A 101 1.81 0.03 5.17
C PHE A 101 2.73 -0.99 5.84
N LEU A 102 2.18 -1.65 6.87
CA LEU A 102 2.88 -2.63 7.68
C LEU A 102 2.68 -4.04 7.12
N MET A 103 3.64 -4.93 7.33
CA MET A 103 3.53 -6.35 7.03
C MET A 103 3.34 -7.19 8.30
N TYR A 104 3.10 -8.50 8.15
CA TYR A 104 2.88 -9.45 9.25
C TYR A 104 1.86 -8.94 10.30
N PRO A 105 0.65 -8.57 9.86
CA PRO A 105 -0.32 -7.96 10.74
C PRO A 105 -0.73 -8.90 11.87
N LYS A 106 -0.77 -8.34 13.08
CA LYS A 106 -1.35 -8.94 14.29
C LYS A 106 -2.69 -8.28 14.52
N TRP A 107 -3.74 -9.06 14.29
CA TRP A 107 -5.12 -8.60 14.38
C TRP A 107 -5.62 -8.67 15.81
N GLY A 108 -6.08 -7.53 16.33
CA GLY A 108 -6.73 -7.48 17.63
C GLY A 108 -8.04 -8.27 17.60
N GLY A 109 -8.24 -9.16 18.57
CA GLY A 109 -9.52 -9.84 18.74
C GLY A 109 -10.57 -8.86 19.23
N VAL A 110 -11.60 -8.60 18.42
CA VAL A 110 -12.72 -7.73 18.81
C VAL A 110 -14.02 -8.49 18.62
N SER A 111 -14.72 -8.76 19.73
CA SER A 111 -16.02 -9.41 19.69
C SER A 111 -17.10 -8.43 19.20
N GLY A 112 -18.05 -8.93 18.41
CA GLY A 112 -19.21 -8.17 17.98
C GLY A 112 -18.98 -7.14 16.86
N ARG A 113 -17.77 -7.07 16.28
CA ARG A 113 -17.51 -6.28 15.06
C ARG A 113 -17.64 -7.18 13.83
N PRO A 114 -18.67 -6.99 12.98
CA PRO A 114 -18.77 -7.73 11.73
C PRO A 114 -17.67 -7.29 10.76
N VAL A 115 -17.15 -8.23 9.97
CA VAL A 115 -16.29 -7.92 8.83
C VAL A 115 -17.18 -7.50 7.65
N SER A 116 -16.76 -6.47 6.91
CA SER A 116 -17.47 -6.03 5.73
C SER A 116 -17.41 -7.10 4.63
N GLU A 117 -18.53 -7.42 4.00
CA GLU A 117 -18.57 -8.30 2.82
C GLU A 117 -17.73 -7.78 1.64
N LYS A 118 -17.48 -6.46 1.64
CA LYS A 118 -16.66 -5.75 0.66
C LYS A 118 -15.17 -5.77 0.98
N THR A 119 -14.73 -6.53 1.99
CA THR A 119 -13.31 -6.67 2.33
C THR A 119 -12.52 -7.18 1.12
N PRO A 120 -11.26 -6.72 0.92
CA PRO A 120 -10.44 -7.14 -0.21
C PRO A 120 -10.26 -8.65 -0.28
N VAL A 121 -10.04 -9.14 -1.51
CA VAL A 121 -9.61 -10.53 -1.74
C VAL A 121 -8.10 -10.55 -1.68
N SER A 122 -7.53 -11.21 -0.66
CA SER A 122 -6.08 -11.15 -0.45
C SER A 122 -5.31 -12.02 -1.44
N ILE A 123 -4.03 -11.72 -1.62
CA ILE A 123 -3.10 -12.49 -2.45
C ILE A 123 -3.10 -13.98 -2.07
N ARG A 124 -3.29 -14.30 -0.79
CA ARG A 124 -3.38 -15.68 -0.31
C ARG A 124 -4.61 -16.42 -0.83
N ASP A 125 -5.72 -15.72 -1.08
CA ASP A 125 -6.88 -16.30 -1.75
C ASP A 125 -6.57 -16.60 -3.21
N VAL A 126 -5.92 -15.63 -3.88
CA VAL A 126 -5.50 -15.75 -5.29
C VAL A 126 -4.52 -16.91 -5.48
N LEU A 127 -3.43 -16.97 -4.70
CA LEU A 127 -2.43 -18.04 -4.77
C LEU A 127 -2.98 -19.42 -4.40
N ARG A 128 -4.10 -19.48 -3.65
CA ARG A 128 -4.84 -20.71 -3.38
C ARG A 128 -5.75 -21.12 -4.53
N GLY A 129 -6.15 -20.18 -5.39
CA GLY A 129 -7.15 -20.39 -6.42
C GLY A 129 -8.58 -20.49 -5.88
N SER A 130 -8.83 -20.03 -4.65
CA SER A 130 -10.16 -20.10 -4.03
C SER A 130 -10.39 -18.95 -3.06
N LYS A 131 -11.56 -18.29 -3.17
CA LYS A 131 -11.97 -17.19 -2.30
C LYS A 131 -12.51 -17.73 -0.96
N ARG A 132 -11.82 -17.44 0.14
CA ARG A 132 -12.26 -17.77 1.51
C ARG A 132 -13.47 -16.93 1.96
N PRO A 133 -14.17 -17.28 3.06
CA PRO A 133 -15.13 -16.40 3.73
C PRO A 133 -14.48 -15.05 4.12
N ALA A 134 -15.26 -13.96 4.15
CA ALA A 134 -14.74 -12.59 4.33
C ALA A 134 -13.93 -12.45 5.63
N GLU A 135 -14.38 -13.08 6.71
CA GLU A 135 -13.81 -13.08 8.05
C GLU A 135 -12.42 -13.75 8.11
N GLU A 136 -12.07 -14.53 7.10
CA GLU A 136 -10.80 -15.25 7.02
C GLU A 136 -9.81 -14.60 6.04
N ARG A 137 -10.22 -13.58 5.28
CA ARG A 137 -9.40 -12.94 4.22
C ARG A 137 -8.39 -11.92 4.78
N PHE A 138 -7.73 -12.25 5.89
CA PHE A 138 -6.69 -11.38 6.46
C PHE A 138 -5.59 -11.11 5.42
N PRO A 139 -5.39 -9.84 5.03
CA PRO A 139 -4.33 -9.47 4.11
C PRO A 139 -2.95 -9.63 4.76
N ALA A 140 -1.92 -9.75 3.94
CA ALA A 140 -0.51 -9.74 4.35
C ALA A 140 -0.03 -8.35 4.78
N CYS A 141 -0.86 -7.32 4.63
CA CYS A 141 -0.58 -5.94 5.00
C CYS A 141 -1.59 -5.33 5.98
N LEU A 142 -1.21 -4.18 6.54
CA LEU A 142 -2.07 -3.27 7.32
C LEU A 142 -1.76 -1.82 6.96
N LEU A 143 -2.74 -1.08 6.43
CA LEU A 143 -2.66 0.35 6.18
C LEU A 143 -3.00 1.13 7.44
N ILE A 144 -2.16 2.10 7.77
CA ILE A 144 -2.26 2.98 8.94
C ILE A 144 -2.08 4.45 8.52
N ASP A 145 -2.35 5.38 9.43
CA ASP A 145 -2.07 6.82 9.26
C ASP A 145 -2.90 7.47 8.13
N PHE A 146 -4.21 7.54 8.35
CA PHE A 146 -5.17 8.15 7.43
C PHE A 146 -5.31 9.68 7.63
N ASP A 147 -4.41 10.34 8.37
CA ASP A 147 -4.44 11.79 8.61
C ASP A 147 -4.42 12.63 7.32
N ASN A 148 -3.69 12.13 6.31
CA ASN A 148 -3.53 12.77 5.01
C ASN A 148 -4.59 12.31 3.99
N ALA A 149 -5.45 11.37 4.36
CA ALA A 149 -6.45 10.82 3.47
C ALA A 149 -7.49 11.87 3.06
N ALA A 150 -8.12 11.65 1.90
CA ALA A 150 -9.17 12.53 1.41
C ALA A 150 -10.31 11.76 0.78
N ARG A 151 -11.53 12.27 0.98
CA ARG A 151 -12.74 11.75 0.34
C ARG A 151 -12.81 12.28 -1.09
N VAL A 152 -12.80 11.37 -2.05
CA VAL A 152 -12.67 11.65 -3.49
C VAL A 152 -13.85 12.43 -4.08
N GLN A 153 -15.02 12.41 -3.42
CA GLN A 153 -16.23 13.11 -3.88
C GLN A 153 -16.38 14.51 -3.28
N VAL A 154 -15.56 14.88 -2.30
CA VAL A 154 -15.63 16.22 -1.71
C VAL A 154 -14.91 17.17 -2.67
N THR A 155 -15.66 18.13 -3.22
CA THR A 155 -15.21 19.18 -4.14
C THR A 155 -14.26 20.20 -3.49
N GLY A 156 -13.45 19.77 -2.53
CA GLY A 156 -12.49 20.59 -1.81
C GLY A 156 -11.16 20.69 -2.55
N GLY A 157 -10.39 21.73 -2.23
CA GLY A 157 -9.02 21.91 -2.74
C GLY A 157 -7.98 20.95 -2.17
N GLU A 158 -8.37 20.05 -1.25
CA GLU A 158 -7.46 19.13 -0.55
C GLU A 158 -6.66 18.25 -1.51
N LEU A 159 -7.29 17.76 -2.58
CA LEU A 159 -6.61 16.95 -3.60
C LEU A 159 -5.62 17.75 -4.45
N LYS A 160 -5.59 19.08 -4.35
CA LYS A 160 -4.59 19.92 -5.04
C LYS A 160 -3.33 20.13 -4.21
N GLU A 161 -3.35 19.74 -2.94
CA GLU A 161 -2.20 19.90 -2.05
C GLU A 161 -1.14 18.83 -2.32
N ARG A 162 0.13 19.24 -2.28
CA ARG A 162 1.29 18.36 -2.37
C ARG A 162 1.46 17.62 -1.06
N THR A 163 0.94 16.41 -0.96
CA THR A 163 0.93 15.61 0.27
C THR A 163 1.57 14.26 0.05
N GLY A 164 2.44 13.90 0.99
CA GLY A 164 3.15 12.65 1.03
C GLY A 164 4.52 12.83 1.68
N THR A 165 5.11 11.71 2.07
CA THR A 165 6.48 11.66 2.58
C THR A 165 7.47 11.88 1.42
N PRO A 166 8.41 12.85 1.46
CA PRO A 166 9.20 13.29 0.30
C PRO A 166 9.79 12.16 -0.56
N ILE A 167 10.58 11.27 0.02
CA ILE A 167 11.20 10.13 -0.69
C ILE A 167 10.18 9.20 -1.39
N PHE A 168 8.94 9.12 -0.87
CA PHE A 168 7.89 8.23 -1.37
C PHE A 168 6.79 8.96 -2.14
N ILE A 169 6.74 10.29 -2.12
CA ILE A 169 5.68 11.05 -2.78
C ILE A 169 5.73 10.82 -4.30
N ALA A 170 4.59 10.69 -4.97
CA ALA A 170 4.57 10.57 -6.43
C ALA A 170 5.17 11.83 -7.07
N ARG A 171 5.83 11.67 -8.22
CA ARG A 171 6.58 12.75 -8.90
C ARG A 171 5.70 13.97 -9.21
N SER A 172 4.51 13.77 -9.78
CA SER A 172 3.59 14.87 -10.12
C SER A 172 3.03 15.57 -8.88
N VAL A 173 2.86 14.82 -7.78
CA VAL A 173 2.46 15.36 -6.48
C VAL A 173 3.59 16.16 -5.84
N SER A 174 4.85 15.72 -5.98
CA SER A 174 6.03 16.48 -5.55
C SER A 174 6.10 17.85 -6.22
N LEU A 175 5.86 17.88 -7.53
CA LEU A 175 5.91 19.10 -8.32
C LEU A 175 4.63 19.94 -8.19
N GLY A 176 3.50 19.35 -7.81
CA GLY A 176 2.19 20.02 -7.79
C GLY A 176 1.67 20.36 -9.20
N ARG A 177 2.16 19.66 -10.23
CA ARG A 177 1.84 19.84 -11.64
C ARG A 177 1.88 18.48 -12.36
N VAL A 178 1.23 18.40 -13.50
CA VAL A 178 1.38 17.25 -14.41
C VAL A 178 2.77 17.26 -15.05
N ILE A 179 3.34 16.08 -15.24
CA ILE A 179 4.68 15.90 -15.83
C ILE A 179 4.58 15.78 -17.34
N THR A 180 5.32 16.60 -18.08
CA THR A 180 5.34 16.61 -19.54
C THR A 180 6.61 16.00 -20.14
N ALA A 181 7.56 15.58 -19.30
CA ALA A 181 8.75 14.84 -19.72
C ALA A 181 8.44 13.67 -20.67
N THR A 182 9.24 13.52 -21.73
CA THR A 182 9.01 12.58 -22.85
C THR A 182 8.70 11.14 -22.42
N ASP A 183 9.39 10.63 -21.40
CA ASP A 183 9.19 9.25 -20.94
C ASP A 183 7.85 9.07 -20.18
N SER A 184 7.29 10.14 -19.60
CA SER A 184 6.00 10.14 -18.92
C SER A 184 4.81 10.13 -19.90
N LEU A 185 5.02 10.51 -21.16
CA LEU A 185 3.96 10.47 -22.18
C LEU A 185 3.78 9.08 -22.82
N ARG A 186 4.70 8.14 -22.56
CA ARG A 186 4.70 6.82 -23.18
C ARG A 186 3.69 5.88 -22.53
N GLY A 187 3.03 5.06 -23.35
CA GLY A 187 2.17 3.97 -22.88
C GLY A 187 2.84 2.59 -22.90
N THR A 188 2.48 1.76 -21.92
CA THR A 188 2.86 0.34 -21.85
C THR A 188 1.58 -0.49 -21.74
N PRO A 189 1.33 -1.48 -22.62
CA PRO A 189 0.10 -2.29 -22.59
C PRO A 189 -0.11 -3.03 -21.26
N MET A 190 -1.36 -3.20 -20.86
CA MET A 190 -1.77 -3.94 -19.65
C MET A 190 -1.07 -5.31 -19.59
N PRO A 191 -0.38 -5.63 -18.48
CA PRO A 191 0.27 -6.93 -18.31
C PRO A 191 -0.71 -8.09 -18.48
N ARG A 192 -0.26 -9.12 -19.21
CA ARG A 192 -0.97 -10.38 -19.35
C ARG A 192 -0.35 -11.41 -18.41
N LEU A 193 -1.20 -12.06 -17.62
CA LEU A 193 -0.83 -13.25 -16.87
C LEU A 193 -0.74 -14.45 -17.80
N THR A 194 0.16 -15.39 -17.52
CA THR A 194 0.29 -16.66 -18.24
C THR A 194 0.03 -17.85 -17.32
N ASP A 195 -0.25 -19.00 -17.93
CA ASP A 195 -0.25 -20.33 -17.28
C ASP A 195 -0.99 -20.35 -15.93
N ASP A 196 -0.31 -20.79 -14.87
CA ASP A 196 -0.90 -20.95 -13.54
C ASP A 196 -1.33 -19.62 -12.92
N ALA A 197 -0.60 -18.53 -13.15
CA ALA A 197 -0.98 -17.22 -12.62
C ALA A 197 -2.31 -16.73 -13.21
N LEU A 198 -2.52 -16.98 -14.51
CA LEU A 198 -3.79 -16.69 -15.18
C LEU A 198 -4.92 -17.55 -14.62
N ASN A 199 -4.70 -18.86 -14.47
CA ASN A 199 -5.68 -19.80 -13.94
C ASN A 199 -6.11 -19.43 -12.51
N LEU A 200 -5.15 -19.13 -11.63
CA LEU A 200 -5.37 -18.73 -10.25
C LEU A 200 -6.15 -17.41 -10.16
N TYR A 201 -5.77 -16.41 -10.97
CA TYR A 201 -6.47 -15.13 -11.04
C TYR A 201 -7.93 -15.33 -11.46
N ILE A 202 -8.18 -16.05 -12.56
CA ILE A 202 -9.53 -16.29 -13.07
C ILE A 202 -10.38 -17.08 -12.06
N ALA A 203 -9.80 -18.08 -11.40
CA ALA A 203 -10.51 -18.88 -10.41
C ALA A 203 -11.09 -18.05 -9.26
N VAL A 204 -10.41 -16.97 -8.88
CA VAL A 204 -10.79 -16.13 -7.72
C VAL A 204 -11.55 -14.87 -8.11
N HIS A 205 -11.12 -14.20 -9.18
CA HIS A 205 -11.66 -12.92 -9.62
C HIS A 205 -12.67 -13.04 -10.77
N GLY A 206 -12.66 -14.16 -11.49
CA GLY A 206 -13.49 -14.41 -12.66
C GLY A 206 -12.88 -13.86 -13.95
N GLN A 207 -13.22 -14.53 -15.07
CA GLN A 207 -12.81 -14.14 -16.43
C GLN A 207 -13.23 -12.70 -16.76
N GLU A 208 -14.43 -12.29 -16.32
CA GLU A 208 -14.96 -10.95 -16.60
C GLU A 208 -14.07 -9.84 -16.03
N ARG A 209 -13.53 -10.00 -14.81
CA ARG A 209 -12.59 -9.01 -14.23
C ARG A 209 -11.29 -9.00 -15.03
N TYR A 210 -10.76 -10.16 -15.42
CA TYR A 210 -9.53 -10.22 -16.21
C TYR A 210 -9.68 -9.50 -17.57
N ASP A 211 -10.75 -9.80 -18.31
CA ASP A 211 -11.02 -9.23 -19.64
C ASP A 211 -11.36 -7.75 -19.60
N ARG A 212 -11.98 -7.28 -18.53
CA ARG A 212 -12.32 -5.87 -18.33
C ARG A 212 -11.12 -4.92 -18.39
N TYR A 213 -9.93 -5.38 -18.02
CA TYR A 213 -8.69 -4.58 -18.04
C TYR A 213 -7.81 -4.85 -19.25
N ASN A 214 -8.11 -5.88 -20.02
CA ASN A 214 -7.28 -6.29 -21.14
C ASN A 214 -7.38 -5.28 -22.29
N ASP A 215 -6.22 -4.79 -22.74
CA ASP A 215 -6.15 -3.97 -23.94
C ASP A 215 -6.51 -4.80 -25.18
N GLN A 216 -7.13 -4.15 -26.17
CA GLN A 216 -7.45 -4.80 -27.43
C GLN A 216 -6.17 -5.09 -28.22
N PRO A 217 -5.95 -6.32 -28.71
CA PRO A 217 -4.76 -6.65 -29.48
C PRO A 217 -4.57 -5.73 -30.69
N GLY A 218 -3.40 -5.11 -30.79
CA GLY A 218 -3.04 -4.21 -31.89
C GLY A 218 -3.64 -2.80 -31.82
N ALA A 219 -4.43 -2.51 -30.79
CA ALA A 219 -5.01 -1.19 -30.58
C ALA A 219 -3.99 -0.25 -29.92
N PRO A 220 -4.04 1.07 -30.22
CA PRO A 220 -3.12 2.05 -29.61
C PRO A 220 -3.42 2.31 -28.13
N GLU A 221 -4.58 1.87 -27.62
CA GLU A 221 -4.94 2.01 -26.22
C GLU A 221 -4.05 1.16 -25.31
N CYS A 222 -3.63 1.76 -24.20
CA CYS A 222 -3.03 1.10 -23.06
C CYS A 222 -3.90 1.38 -21.83
N HIS A 223 -4.18 0.38 -21.00
CA HIS A 223 -5.03 0.53 -19.80
C HIS A 223 -6.44 1.09 -20.08
N GLY A 224 -6.91 0.99 -21.33
CA GLY A 224 -8.16 1.61 -21.80
C GLY A 224 -8.09 3.11 -22.12
N GLY A 225 -6.90 3.73 -22.05
CA GLY A 225 -6.64 5.12 -22.47
C GLY A 225 -5.64 5.18 -23.63
N ARG A 226 -5.52 6.35 -24.27
CA ARG A 226 -4.55 6.60 -25.34
C ARG A 226 -3.46 7.53 -24.81
N PRO A 227 -2.18 7.16 -24.92
CA PRO A 227 -1.09 8.07 -24.60
C PRO A 227 -1.10 9.28 -25.55
N PRO A 228 -0.66 10.47 -25.09
CA PRO A 228 -0.50 11.64 -25.95
C PRO A 228 0.36 11.32 -27.17
N THR A 229 -0.08 11.78 -28.34
CA THR A 229 0.67 11.64 -29.60
C THR A 229 1.58 12.84 -29.88
N GLU A 230 1.41 13.93 -29.14
CA GLU A 230 2.15 15.17 -29.32
C GLU A 230 3.61 15.02 -28.86
N ASN A 231 4.53 15.64 -29.60
CA ASN A 231 5.89 15.83 -29.09
C ASN A 231 5.77 16.67 -27.82
N PRO A 232 6.51 16.39 -26.73
CA PRO A 232 6.55 17.25 -25.54
C PRO A 232 6.67 18.74 -25.85
N ASP A 233 7.44 19.10 -26.88
CA ASP A 233 7.63 20.50 -27.32
C ASP A 233 6.37 21.14 -27.93
N ASP A 234 5.39 20.33 -28.34
CA ASP A 234 4.12 20.77 -28.95
C ASP A 234 2.99 20.88 -27.92
N ILE A 235 3.22 20.47 -26.66
CA ILE A 235 2.22 20.54 -25.60
C ILE A 235 2.02 22.01 -25.22
N ASP A 236 0.79 22.49 -25.41
CA ASP A 236 0.37 23.83 -24.98
C ASP A 236 0.16 23.84 -23.46
N ASP A 237 1.11 24.41 -22.72
CA ASP A 237 1.05 24.56 -21.25
C ASP A 237 -0.28 25.19 -20.78
N ALA A 238 -0.88 26.09 -21.57
CA ALA A 238 -2.16 26.73 -21.23
C ALA A 238 -3.36 25.76 -21.29
N LYS A 239 -3.19 24.60 -21.94
CA LYS A 239 -4.22 23.55 -22.04
C LYS A 239 -4.01 22.39 -21.07
N LEU A 240 -2.92 22.41 -20.28
CA LEU A 240 -2.65 21.35 -19.32
C LEU A 240 -3.76 21.29 -18.25
N PRO A 241 -4.21 20.08 -17.88
CA PRO A 241 -5.15 19.95 -16.79
C PRO A 241 -4.50 20.40 -15.48
N ALA A 242 -5.28 21.09 -14.64
CA ALA A 242 -4.82 21.42 -13.30
C ALA A 242 -4.47 20.14 -12.53
N PHE A 243 -3.37 20.20 -11.79
CA PHE A 243 -2.97 19.09 -10.93
C PHE A 243 -4.03 18.77 -9.88
N VAL A 244 -4.29 17.47 -9.73
CA VAL A 244 -5.13 16.87 -8.70
C VAL A 244 -4.51 15.52 -8.34
N HIS A 245 -4.47 15.18 -7.05
CA HIS A 245 -4.05 13.89 -6.56
C HIS A 245 -5.00 12.79 -7.04
N ARG A 246 -4.46 11.78 -7.72
CA ARG A 246 -5.22 10.71 -8.36
C ARG A 246 -4.81 9.34 -7.81
N PRO A 247 -5.64 8.29 -7.95
CA PRO A 247 -5.33 6.95 -7.47
C PRO A 247 -3.96 6.39 -7.89
N GLU A 248 -3.53 6.68 -9.11
CA GLU A 248 -2.23 6.28 -9.65
C GLU A 248 -1.04 6.89 -8.88
N HIS A 249 -1.22 8.05 -8.24
CA HIS A 249 -0.17 8.64 -7.42
C HIS A 249 0.07 7.82 -6.15
N ASP A 250 -0.99 7.30 -5.52
CA ASP A 250 -0.83 6.40 -4.35
C ASP A 250 -0.16 5.08 -4.78
N VAL A 251 -0.37 4.61 -6.01
CA VAL A 251 0.36 3.45 -6.57
C VAL A 251 1.82 3.79 -6.85
N GLU A 252 2.12 4.97 -7.39
CA GLU A 252 3.50 5.43 -7.57
C GLU A 252 4.24 5.53 -6.22
N SER A 253 3.57 5.98 -5.17
CA SER A 253 4.13 6.01 -3.82
C SER A 253 4.41 4.62 -3.24
N VAL A 254 3.54 3.65 -3.51
CA VAL A 254 3.83 2.23 -3.22
C VAL A 254 5.05 1.75 -4.02
N TYR A 255 5.16 2.11 -5.30
CA TYR A 255 6.34 1.78 -6.11
C TYR A 255 7.63 2.35 -5.52
N TRP A 256 7.67 3.63 -5.11
CA TRP A 256 8.86 4.20 -4.47
C TRP A 256 9.22 3.47 -3.17
N THR A 257 8.21 3.01 -2.43
CA THR A 257 8.45 2.18 -1.25
C THR A 257 9.03 0.81 -1.61
N MET A 258 8.56 0.18 -2.69
CA MET A 258 9.17 -1.05 -3.21
C MET A 258 10.62 -0.83 -3.60
N VAL A 259 10.94 0.27 -4.30
CA VAL A 259 12.31 0.62 -4.68
C VAL A 259 13.20 0.70 -3.45
N TYR A 260 12.76 1.45 -2.43
CA TYR A 260 13.50 1.60 -1.18
C TYR A 260 13.72 0.25 -0.49
N ALA A 261 12.66 -0.52 -0.28
CA ALA A 261 12.74 -1.77 0.48
C ALA A 261 13.54 -2.84 -0.27
N LEU A 262 13.26 -3.08 -1.55
CA LEU A 262 13.94 -4.13 -2.33
C LEU A 262 15.41 -3.82 -2.60
N LEU A 263 15.81 -2.55 -2.68
CA LEU A 263 17.23 -2.20 -2.74
C LEU A 263 17.94 -2.40 -1.39
N GLY A 264 17.23 -2.19 -0.28
CA GLY A 264 17.78 -2.27 1.07
C GLY A 264 17.90 -3.68 1.64
N VAL A 265 17.08 -4.65 1.23
CA VAL A 265 17.11 -6.01 1.79
C VAL A 265 18.31 -6.83 1.31
N GLN A 266 18.86 -7.68 2.19
CA GLN A 266 19.99 -8.56 1.90
C GLN A 266 19.52 -10.01 1.75
N PRO A 267 19.74 -10.66 0.59
CA PRO A 267 19.51 -12.10 0.46
C PRO A 267 20.49 -12.88 1.32
N VAL A 268 19.99 -13.93 1.99
CA VAL A 268 20.80 -14.81 2.86
C VAL A 268 21.87 -15.56 2.06
N ALA A 269 21.52 -16.02 0.86
CA ALA A 269 22.43 -16.76 -0.02
C ALA A 269 23.51 -15.90 -0.67
N SER A 270 23.32 -14.57 -0.71
CA SER A 270 24.27 -13.64 -1.33
C SER A 270 25.37 -13.23 -0.34
N PRO A 271 26.62 -13.06 -0.80
CA PRO A 271 27.67 -12.47 0.02
C PRO A 271 27.26 -11.10 0.56
N ARG A 272 27.59 -10.83 1.82
CA ARG A 272 27.30 -9.55 2.46
C ARG A 272 28.03 -8.42 1.77
N GLU A 273 27.28 -7.41 1.33
CA GLU A 273 27.86 -6.19 0.79
C GLU A 273 28.39 -5.31 1.93
N HIS A 274 29.68 -4.97 1.90
CA HIS A 274 30.26 -4.02 2.87
C HIS A 274 30.06 -2.56 2.45
N TYR A 275 29.90 -2.31 1.16
CA TYR A 275 29.70 -1.00 0.56
C TYR A 275 28.77 -1.11 -0.64
N ALA A 276 28.01 -0.06 -0.91
CA ALA A 276 27.16 0.00 -2.09
C ALA A 276 28.03 0.04 -3.34
N SER A 277 27.59 -0.63 -4.41
CA SER A 277 28.15 -0.39 -5.75
C SER A 277 27.92 1.08 -6.14
N HIS A 278 28.76 1.65 -7.01
CA HIS A 278 28.58 3.04 -7.47
C HIS A 278 27.16 3.29 -8.02
N ALA A 279 26.62 2.34 -8.79
CA ALA A 279 25.26 2.45 -9.32
C ALA A 279 24.18 2.47 -8.23
N CYS A 280 24.35 1.65 -7.18
CA CYS A 280 23.43 1.63 -6.05
C CYS A 280 23.55 2.90 -5.19
N ALA A 281 24.78 3.34 -4.92
CA ALA A 281 25.06 4.58 -4.19
C ALA A 281 24.46 5.83 -4.87
N ASP A 282 24.53 5.91 -6.20
CA ASP A 282 23.93 7.02 -6.95
C ASP A 282 22.40 7.06 -6.77
N VAL A 283 21.74 5.88 -6.81
CA VAL A 283 20.30 5.77 -6.57
C VAL A 283 19.95 6.17 -5.13
N TRP A 284 20.70 5.68 -4.14
CA TRP A 284 20.49 6.07 -2.74
C TRP A 284 20.69 7.57 -2.52
N LYS A 285 21.70 8.16 -3.14
CA LYS A 285 21.92 9.61 -3.07
C LYS A 285 20.72 10.38 -3.61
N ILE A 286 20.16 9.97 -4.74
CA ILE A 286 18.96 10.61 -5.33
C ILE A 286 17.76 10.46 -4.39
N LEU A 287 17.51 9.26 -3.87
CA LEU A 287 16.35 9.00 -3.01
C LEU A 287 16.45 9.74 -1.66
N LEU A 288 17.62 9.70 -1.00
CA LEU A 288 17.82 10.28 0.33
C LEU A 288 17.99 11.80 0.31
N SER A 289 18.34 12.38 -0.84
CA SER A 289 18.44 13.84 -1.00
C SER A 289 17.19 14.45 -1.62
N HIS A 290 16.14 13.64 -1.87
CA HIS A 290 14.90 14.13 -2.45
C HIS A 290 14.09 14.88 -1.40
N ASP A 291 13.74 16.11 -1.74
CA ASP A 291 12.82 16.96 -0.99
C ASP A 291 11.73 17.45 -1.95
N ILE A 292 10.60 17.91 -1.39
CA ILE A 292 9.53 18.53 -2.18
C ILE A 292 10.02 19.94 -2.55
N PRO A 293 10.13 20.26 -3.85
CA PRO A 293 10.58 21.59 -4.30
C PRO A 293 9.70 22.73 -3.78
N ASP A 294 10.26 23.94 -3.72
CA ASP A 294 9.50 25.16 -3.43
C ASP A 294 8.59 25.57 -4.62
N ASP A 295 8.13 26.82 -4.69
CA ASP A 295 7.10 27.23 -5.66
C ASP A 295 7.62 27.34 -7.11
N GLU A 296 6.76 26.94 -8.06
CA GLU A 296 6.97 26.87 -9.51
C GLU A 296 8.05 25.89 -10.02
N PRO A 297 8.05 24.62 -9.58
CA PRO A 297 9.11 23.71 -9.97
C PRO A 297 9.00 23.26 -11.43
N ASP A 298 10.16 23.01 -12.03
CA ASP A 298 10.25 22.38 -13.35
C ASP A 298 10.39 20.84 -13.25
N ASP A 299 10.22 20.16 -14.39
CA ASP A 299 10.34 18.70 -14.45
C ASP A 299 11.76 18.20 -14.12
N ALA A 300 12.80 19.04 -14.23
CA ALA A 300 14.19 18.69 -13.94
C ALA A 300 14.50 18.66 -12.43
N GLU A 301 13.71 19.34 -11.61
CA GLU A 301 13.79 19.26 -10.15
C GLU A 301 13.37 17.88 -9.61
N GLU A 302 12.57 17.12 -10.38
CA GLU A 302 12.23 15.75 -10.04
C GLU A 302 13.29 14.74 -10.49
N THR A 303 14.41 14.76 -9.76
CA THR A 303 15.60 13.95 -10.06
C THR A 303 15.35 12.44 -10.04
N ARG A 304 14.31 11.94 -9.34
CA ARG A 304 13.98 10.50 -9.31
C ARG A 304 13.50 9.99 -10.67
N GLY A 305 13.18 10.89 -11.61
CA GLY A 305 12.96 10.58 -13.01
C GLY A 305 14.08 9.71 -13.62
N VAL A 306 15.34 9.89 -13.20
CA VAL A 306 16.48 9.09 -13.71
C VAL A 306 16.43 7.61 -13.28
N ILE A 307 15.74 7.31 -12.17
CA ILE A 307 15.58 5.96 -11.62
C ILE A 307 14.42 5.27 -12.34
N ILE A 308 13.25 5.89 -12.37
CA ILE A 308 12.04 5.27 -12.93
C ILE A 308 12.14 5.06 -14.45
N ASN A 309 12.86 5.94 -15.15
CA ASN A 309 13.12 5.84 -16.59
C ASN A 309 14.38 5.02 -16.94
N ALA A 310 15.03 4.41 -15.95
CA ALA A 310 16.22 3.62 -16.17
C ALA A 310 15.96 2.39 -17.06
N ARG A 311 16.88 2.13 -18.00
CA ARG A 311 16.84 0.92 -18.85
C ARG A 311 16.96 -0.35 -18.01
N LYS A 312 16.43 -1.48 -18.51
CA LYS A 312 16.56 -2.81 -17.88
C LYS A 312 17.99 -3.12 -17.41
N SER A 313 18.99 -2.83 -18.24
CA SER A 313 20.40 -3.09 -17.90
C SER A 313 20.92 -2.27 -16.72
N LYS A 314 20.36 -1.08 -16.44
CA LYS A 314 20.67 -0.31 -15.23
C LYS A 314 20.06 -0.98 -14.01
N TRP A 315 18.79 -1.39 -14.08
CA TRP A 315 18.11 -2.11 -13.01
C TRP A 315 18.86 -3.38 -12.60
N LEU A 316 19.28 -4.20 -13.56
CA LEU A 316 20.06 -5.42 -13.30
C LEU A 316 21.37 -5.16 -12.52
N ARG A 317 21.96 -3.96 -12.63
CA ARG A 317 23.20 -3.59 -11.89
C ARG A 317 22.94 -3.12 -10.47
N LEU A 318 21.70 -2.84 -10.08
CA LEU A 318 21.36 -2.40 -8.72
C LEU A 318 21.20 -3.59 -7.76
N PHE A 319 20.91 -4.76 -8.30
CA PHE A 319 20.62 -5.98 -7.54
C PHE A 319 21.76 -6.99 -7.65
N CYS A 320 21.95 -7.79 -6.61
CA CYS A 320 22.87 -8.93 -6.66
C CYS A 320 22.36 -10.01 -7.63
N ARG A 321 23.17 -11.04 -7.86
CA ARG A 321 22.83 -12.12 -8.82
C ARG A 321 21.55 -12.85 -8.44
N ASP A 322 21.30 -13.07 -7.15
CA ASP A 322 20.13 -13.82 -6.68
C ASP A 322 18.83 -13.01 -6.79
N MET A 323 18.92 -11.68 -6.98
CA MET A 323 17.77 -10.79 -7.10
C MET A 323 17.57 -10.24 -8.53
N GLN A 324 18.15 -10.88 -9.55
CA GLN A 324 18.03 -10.38 -10.93
C GLN A 324 16.58 -10.39 -11.43
N ASP A 325 15.77 -11.39 -11.06
CA ASP A 325 14.36 -11.43 -11.45
C ASP A 325 13.53 -10.35 -10.75
N VAL A 326 13.90 -9.98 -9.51
CA VAL A 326 13.36 -8.81 -8.81
C VAL A 326 13.70 -7.53 -9.58
N ALA A 327 14.93 -7.40 -10.08
CA ALA A 327 15.33 -6.25 -10.88
C ALA A 327 14.51 -6.16 -12.19
N VAL A 328 14.21 -7.30 -12.82
CA VAL A 328 13.33 -7.35 -14.00
C VAL A 328 11.90 -6.95 -13.65
N LEU A 329 11.37 -7.44 -12.51
CA LEU A 329 10.06 -7.04 -12.01
C LEU A 329 9.98 -5.52 -11.79
N MET A 330 10.94 -4.93 -11.07
CA MET A 330 10.97 -3.50 -10.79
C MET A 330 11.07 -2.66 -12.07
N TRP A 331 11.90 -3.07 -13.02
CA TRP A 331 11.94 -2.43 -14.33
C TRP A 331 10.59 -2.50 -15.06
N ARG A 332 9.91 -3.65 -15.06
CA ARG A 332 8.59 -3.81 -15.69
C ARG A 332 7.56 -2.91 -15.03
N ILE A 333 7.51 -2.87 -13.69
CA ILE A 333 6.61 -1.99 -12.94
C ILE A 333 6.89 -0.52 -13.28
N SER A 334 8.17 -0.11 -13.38
CA SER A 334 8.55 1.26 -13.74
C SER A 334 7.99 1.69 -15.10
N GLN A 335 7.84 0.77 -16.07
CA GLN A 335 7.25 1.08 -17.38
C GLN A 335 5.78 1.47 -17.31
N HIS A 336 5.06 1.07 -16.26
CA HIS A 336 3.66 1.44 -16.02
C HIS A 336 3.54 2.67 -15.13
N VAL A 337 4.34 2.73 -14.07
CA VAL A 337 4.25 3.80 -13.07
C VAL A 337 4.78 5.13 -13.62
N ARG A 338 5.73 5.10 -14.56
CA ARG A 338 6.34 6.34 -15.09
C ARG A 338 5.37 7.28 -15.79
N SER A 339 4.26 6.76 -16.34
CA SER A 339 3.38 7.51 -17.23
C SER A 339 2.52 8.53 -16.50
N GLU A 340 2.36 9.72 -17.08
CA GLU A 340 1.46 10.77 -16.61
C GLU A 340 0.05 10.55 -17.17
N TYR A 341 -0.72 9.70 -16.51
CA TYR A 341 -2.08 9.32 -16.92
C TYR A 341 -3.08 10.48 -16.85
N ALA A 342 -2.71 11.63 -16.27
CA ALA A 342 -3.50 12.84 -16.34
C ALA A 342 -3.62 13.43 -17.75
N LEU A 343 -2.64 13.16 -18.61
CA LEU A 343 -2.59 13.67 -19.98
C LEU A 343 -3.23 12.73 -21.00
N TRP A 344 -3.65 11.54 -20.58
CA TRP A 344 -4.14 10.51 -21.49
C TRP A 344 -5.62 10.70 -21.83
N GLU A 345 -5.96 10.44 -23.09
CA GLU A 345 -7.35 10.46 -23.55
C GLU A 345 -8.03 9.11 -23.31
N GLY A 346 -9.36 9.09 -23.31
CA GLY A 346 -10.14 7.84 -23.28
C GLY A 346 -10.66 7.46 -21.90
N ARG A 347 -10.90 6.16 -21.69
CA ARG A 347 -11.67 5.64 -20.54
C ARG A 347 -10.78 4.85 -19.58
N LEU A 348 -9.76 5.51 -19.05
CA LEU A 348 -8.95 4.96 -17.96
C LEU A 348 -9.85 4.60 -16.77
N LYS A 349 -9.75 3.35 -16.30
CA LYS A 349 -10.42 2.92 -15.07
C LYS A 349 -9.65 3.48 -13.89
N ARG A 350 -10.34 3.92 -12.84
CA ARG A 350 -9.69 4.57 -11.68
C ARG A 350 -8.64 3.71 -10.97
N ASP A 351 -8.70 2.40 -11.16
CA ASP A 351 -7.83 1.40 -10.53
C ASP A 351 -6.99 0.62 -11.56
N HIS A 352 -6.80 1.18 -12.77
CA HIS A 352 -6.05 0.52 -13.84
C HIS A 352 -4.60 0.24 -13.43
N LEU A 353 -3.94 1.17 -12.73
CA LEU A 353 -2.56 1.02 -12.32
C LEU A 353 -2.41 0.00 -11.17
N HIS A 354 -3.40 -0.09 -10.27
CA HIS A 354 -3.47 -1.16 -9.27
C HIS A 354 -3.45 -2.52 -9.96
N GLU A 355 -4.34 -2.72 -10.93
CA GLU A 355 -4.43 -3.97 -11.69
C GLU A 355 -3.11 -4.32 -12.38
N ALA A 356 -2.49 -3.36 -13.07
CA ALA A 356 -1.25 -3.60 -13.81
C ALA A 356 -0.10 -4.06 -12.89
N VAL A 357 0.11 -3.35 -11.78
CA VAL A 357 1.18 -3.69 -10.82
C VAL A 357 0.87 -5.00 -10.10
N GLN A 358 -0.38 -5.23 -9.70
CA GLN A 358 -0.82 -6.48 -9.09
C GLN A 358 -0.59 -7.69 -9.99
N ARG A 359 -0.87 -7.59 -11.30
CA ARG A 359 -0.60 -8.69 -12.25
C ARG A 359 0.88 -9.03 -12.35
N LEU A 360 1.76 -8.02 -12.39
CA LEU A 360 3.21 -8.23 -12.45
C LEU A 360 3.71 -8.90 -11.17
N ILE A 361 3.22 -8.48 -10.01
CA ILE A 361 3.56 -9.09 -8.72
C ILE A 361 3.03 -10.52 -8.65
N LEU A 362 1.77 -10.77 -9.03
CA LEU A 362 1.19 -12.10 -9.01
C LEU A 362 1.96 -13.07 -9.92
N GLN A 363 2.31 -12.65 -11.13
CA GLN A 363 3.12 -13.48 -12.03
C GLN A 363 4.45 -13.84 -11.37
N TYR A 364 5.15 -12.86 -10.79
CA TYR A 364 6.41 -13.11 -10.07
C TYR A 364 6.23 -14.11 -8.92
N LEU A 365 5.21 -13.92 -8.08
CA LEU A 365 4.93 -14.78 -6.93
C LEU A 365 4.63 -16.23 -7.33
N VAL A 366 3.94 -16.43 -8.46
CA VAL A 366 3.67 -17.77 -8.99
C VAL A 366 4.94 -18.40 -9.56
N ASP A 367 5.70 -17.65 -10.36
CA ASP A 367 6.96 -18.12 -10.96
C ASP A 367 8.02 -18.48 -9.90
N HIS A 368 7.97 -17.85 -8.72
CA HIS A 368 8.92 -18.03 -7.60
C HIS A 368 8.28 -18.64 -6.36
N ARG A 369 7.17 -19.36 -6.52
CA ARG A 369 6.41 -19.92 -5.39
C ARG A 369 7.21 -20.94 -4.59
N ASP A 370 7.91 -21.82 -5.29
CA ASP A 370 8.57 -22.99 -4.69
C ASP A 370 10.02 -22.70 -4.24
N ASN A 371 10.56 -21.54 -4.61
CA ASN A 371 11.92 -21.13 -4.26
C ASN A 371 11.97 -19.63 -3.93
N PRO A 372 11.30 -19.20 -2.84
CA PRO A 372 11.34 -17.80 -2.42
C PRO A 372 12.77 -17.40 -2.02
N ILE A 373 13.19 -16.19 -2.39
CA ILE A 373 14.48 -15.65 -1.98
C ILE A 373 14.40 -15.28 -0.49
N GLU A 374 15.14 -16.01 0.36
CA GLU A 374 15.27 -15.70 1.79
C GLU A 374 16.08 -14.42 2.02
N LEU A 375 15.62 -13.61 2.97
CA LEU A 375 16.19 -12.32 3.33
C LEU A 375 16.67 -12.31 4.79
N ASP A 376 17.73 -11.55 5.03
CA ASP A 376 18.28 -11.27 6.37
C ASP A 376 17.78 -9.89 6.86
N PRO A 377 16.71 -9.84 7.67
CA PRO A 377 16.15 -8.57 8.16
C PRO A 377 17.07 -7.86 9.18
N GLU A 378 18.07 -8.54 9.75
CA GLU A 378 19.00 -7.92 10.71
C GLU A 378 20.11 -7.12 10.00
N HIS A 379 20.31 -7.35 8.70
CA HIS A 379 21.44 -6.81 7.96
C HIS A 379 21.01 -6.24 6.61
N LEU A 380 20.60 -4.97 6.59
CA LEU A 380 20.34 -4.26 5.35
C LEU A 380 21.62 -4.07 4.51
N ARG A 381 21.43 -4.04 3.19
CA ARG A 381 22.46 -3.65 2.23
C ARG A 381 22.90 -2.21 2.48
N PRO A 382 24.19 -1.89 2.29
CA PRO A 382 24.73 -0.55 2.49
C PRO A 382 24.16 0.45 1.47
N THR A 383 24.03 1.71 1.90
CA THR A 383 23.59 2.83 1.04
C THR A 383 24.76 3.61 0.46
N ASP A 384 25.89 3.64 1.17
CA ASP A 384 27.05 4.46 0.82
C ASP A 384 28.12 3.69 0.06
N PRO A 385 28.83 4.33 -0.89
CA PRO A 385 29.96 3.72 -1.55
C PRO A 385 31.13 3.61 -0.57
N ARG A 386 32.14 2.81 -0.94
CA ARG A 386 33.37 2.72 -0.16
C ARG A 386 34.04 4.09 -0.12
N SER A 387 34.07 4.75 1.04
CA SER A 387 34.84 5.97 1.22
C SER A 387 36.31 5.68 0.90
N THR A 388 36.85 6.36 -0.11
CA THR A 388 38.28 6.33 -0.42
C THR A 388 39.12 7.07 0.64
N ASN A 389 38.47 7.78 1.58
CA ASN A 389 39.14 8.52 2.65
C ASN A 389 38.84 7.88 4.01
N ARG A 390 39.85 7.14 4.49
CA ARG A 390 39.92 6.68 5.88
C ARG A 390 40.35 7.87 6.73
N GLY A 391 39.39 8.68 7.15
CA GLY A 391 39.62 9.84 8.02
C GLY A 391 38.35 10.68 8.12
N ASP A 392 37.81 10.76 9.33
CA ASP A 392 36.72 11.64 9.77
C ASP A 392 35.29 11.25 9.34
N ILE A 393 34.70 10.32 10.11
CA ILE A 393 33.25 10.02 10.12
C ILE A 393 32.56 11.01 11.06
N PRO A 394 31.58 11.82 10.63
CA PRO A 394 30.58 12.38 11.52
C PRO A 394 29.49 11.32 11.78
N THR A 395 29.21 11.04 13.05
CA THR A 395 28.17 10.09 13.50
C THR A 395 26.74 10.56 13.18
N PRO A 396 25.76 9.63 13.00
CA PRO A 396 24.36 9.91 12.60
C PRO A 396 23.50 10.72 13.60
N SER A 397 24.06 11.27 14.67
CA SER A 397 23.31 12.02 15.69
C SER A 397 23.21 13.53 15.40
N GLN A 398 23.38 13.98 14.16
CA GLN A 398 23.28 15.40 13.78
C GLN A 398 22.23 15.73 12.71
N LEU A 399 21.47 14.76 12.18
CA LEU A 399 20.40 15.00 11.20
C LEU A 399 19.01 15.25 11.82
N SER A 400 18.97 15.80 13.03
CA SER A 400 17.73 16.28 13.63
C SER A 400 17.96 17.61 14.34
N ARG A 401 18.41 18.62 13.59
CA ARG A 401 18.31 20.03 13.98
C ARG A 401 18.68 21.00 12.84
N THR A 402 17.93 20.98 11.74
CA THR A 402 17.84 22.14 10.84
C THR A 402 16.59 22.03 9.96
N GLN A 403 15.42 22.13 10.58
CA GLN A 403 14.24 22.74 9.96
C GLN A 403 13.63 23.68 11.00
N ALA A 404 14.33 24.77 11.23
CA ALA A 404 13.83 25.94 11.94
C ALA A 404 14.79 27.10 11.66
N ASN A 405 14.78 27.59 10.41
CA ASN A 405 15.04 28.98 10.01
C ASN A 405 15.55 29.04 8.57
N SER A 406 14.67 29.36 7.62
CA SER A 406 15.03 30.17 6.44
C SER A 406 13.82 30.43 5.55
N VAL A 407 13.02 31.47 5.85
CA VAL A 407 12.55 32.44 4.85
C VAL A 407 12.30 33.76 5.59
N SER A 408 13.12 34.78 5.30
CA SER A 408 12.76 36.21 5.16
C SER A 408 14.02 37.07 5.20
N GLY A 409 14.27 37.78 4.09
CA GLY A 409 15.41 38.67 3.92
C GLY A 409 15.27 40.04 4.59
N HIS A 410 16.45 40.62 4.87
CA HIS A 410 16.82 42.03 5.07
C HIS A 410 16.20 42.79 6.28
N THR A 411 16.98 43.18 7.29
CA THR A 411 17.95 44.32 7.26
C THR A 411 18.90 44.31 8.47
N ALA A 412 20.02 45.02 8.34
CA ALA A 412 21.23 44.98 9.17
C ALA A 412 21.13 45.50 10.62
N GLY A 413 22.04 45.04 11.49
CA GLY A 413 22.42 45.68 12.76
C GLY A 413 23.08 44.73 13.79
N PRO A 414 24.28 45.00 14.33
CA PRO A 414 25.11 44.00 15.02
C PRO A 414 25.08 44.05 16.56
N GLY A 415 25.34 42.89 17.19
CA GLY A 415 25.99 42.82 18.50
C GLY A 415 25.31 41.91 19.53
N GLY A 416 26.09 41.04 20.19
CA GLY A 416 25.72 40.47 21.49
C GLY A 416 25.99 38.97 21.67
N SER A 417 27.17 38.66 22.19
CA SER A 417 27.63 37.35 22.69
C SER A 417 26.73 36.73 23.79
N GLY A 418 26.58 35.40 23.80
CA GLY A 418 26.03 34.68 24.95
C GLY A 418 26.29 33.17 24.90
N ARG A 419 27.28 32.71 25.67
CA ARG A 419 27.63 31.29 25.92
C ARG A 419 26.51 30.59 26.71
N GLY A 420 26.24 29.32 26.40
CA GLY A 420 25.36 28.45 27.21
C GLY A 420 25.64 26.96 26.99
N SER A 421 26.00 26.28 28.08
CA SER A 421 26.69 25.00 28.16
C SER A 421 25.85 23.75 27.87
N THR A 422 26.53 22.75 27.31
CA THR A 422 26.11 21.35 27.14
C THR A 422 26.24 20.54 28.44
N ALA A 423 25.21 19.76 28.80
CA ALA A 423 25.30 18.69 29.78
C ALA A 423 24.61 17.41 29.26
N THR A 424 25.44 16.47 28.82
CA THR A 424 25.13 15.08 28.47
C THR A 424 24.85 14.24 29.72
N ARG A 425 23.76 13.45 29.74
CA ARG A 425 23.55 12.38 30.74
C ARG A 425 23.65 10.99 30.09
N LYS A 426 24.62 10.22 30.59
CA LYS A 426 24.87 8.81 30.27
C LYS A 426 23.76 7.91 30.83
N ARG A 427 23.38 6.89 30.05
CA ARG A 427 22.67 5.69 30.51
C ARG A 427 23.61 4.82 31.33
N GLY A 428 23.20 4.48 32.55
CA GLY A 428 23.77 3.40 33.36
C GLY A 428 22.71 2.31 33.54
N ARG A 429 23.10 1.08 33.26
CA ARG A 429 22.33 -0.16 33.35
C ARG A 429 22.75 -0.81 34.67
N ASP A 430 21.82 -1.05 35.60
CA ASP A 430 22.08 -1.93 36.73
C ASP A 430 20.83 -2.76 37.08
N LYS A 431 21.11 -4.03 37.38
CA LYS A 431 20.20 -5.06 37.88
C LYS A 431 20.17 -5.03 39.41
N ASP A 432 19.09 -5.62 39.93
CA ASP A 432 18.88 -6.14 41.29
C ASP A 432 18.67 -5.14 42.43
N SER A 433 17.44 -5.09 42.95
CA SER A 433 17.20 -5.48 44.35
C SER A 433 15.73 -5.74 44.62
N ARG A 434 15.49 -6.78 45.43
CA ARG A 434 14.22 -7.16 46.04
C ARG A 434 13.85 -6.13 47.11
N HIS A 435 12.59 -5.72 47.18
CA HIS A 435 11.88 -5.66 48.45
C HIS A 435 10.37 -5.78 48.29
N THR A 436 9.85 -6.80 48.96
CA THR A 436 8.46 -7.07 49.32
C THR A 436 7.86 -5.97 50.20
N ALA A 437 6.59 -5.60 49.93
CA ALA A 437 5.66 -5.19 50.99
C ALA A 437 4.22 -5.54 50.59
N ASN A 438 3.61 -6.38 51.42
CA ASN A 438 2.20 -6.77 51.45
C ASN A 438 1.25 -5.56 51.60
N ARG A 439 0.07 -5.61 50.97
CA ARG A 439 -1.19 -5.60 51.73
C ARG A 439 -2.38 -6.19 50.97
N LYS A 440 -3.00 -7.17 51.62
CA LYS A 440 -4.28 -7.83 51.36
C LYS A 440 -5.48 -6.90 51.62
N VAL A 441 -6.64 -7.44 51.24
CA VAL A 441 -8.03 -7.21 51.74
C VAL A 441 -8.83 -6.29 50.82
N SER A 442 -10.07 -6.57 50.44
CA SER A 442 -10.94 -7.76 50.39
C SER A 442 -12.21 -7.25 49.72
N ALA A 443 -12.79 -8.05 48.84
CA ALA A 443 -14.17 -7.89 48.40
C ALA A 443 -15.12 -8.02 49.61
N MET A 444 -16.18 -7.21 49.63
CA MET A 444 -17.41 -7.54 50.34
C MET A 444 -18.63 -7.12 49.53
N ASN A 445 -19.53 -8.08 49.39
CA ASN A 445 -20.89 -7.98 48.89
C ASN A 445 -21.76 -7.11 49.80
N THR A 446 -22.77 -6.48 49.21
CA THR A 446 -24.06 -6.22 49.88
C THR A 446 -25.21 -6.36 48.88
N THR A 447 -26.05 -7.36 49.13
CA THR A 447 -27.41 -7.57 48.64
C THR A 447 -28.42 -6.81 49.49
N ALA A 448 -29.54 -6.35 48.88
CA ALA A 448 -30.94 -6.35 49.37
C ALA A 448 -31.73 -5.21 48.66
N LEU A 449 -32.70 -5.51 47.78
CA LEU A 449 -34.13 -5.81 47.99
C LEU A 449 -35.04 -4.58 47.82
N GLY A 450 -36.05 -4.70 46.95
CA GLY A 450 -37.25 -3.84 46.97
C GLY A 450 -37.85 -3.54 45.60
N GLY A 451 -38.74 -4.41 45.10
CA GLY A 451 -39.79 -4.01 44.14
C GLY A 451 -40.91 -3.22 44.86
N PRO A 452 -41.90 -2.64 44.14
CA PRO A 452 -42.92 -3.49 43.52
C PRO A 452 -43.43 -3.07 42.12
N SER A 453 -44.21 -4.00 41.58
CA SER A 453 -44.91 -4.08 40.30
C SER A 453 -46.12 -3.14 40.15
N GLN A 454 -46.41 -2.67 38.92
CA GLN A 454 -47.74 -2.56 38.26
C GLN A 454 -47.49 -2.46 36.73
N GLN A 455 -47.87 -3.44 35.88
CA GLN A 455 -49.17 -3.78 35.27
C GLN A 455 -49.78 -2.76 34.26
N SER A 456 -49.88 -3.25 33.01
CA SER A 456 -50.80 -2.89 31.91
C SER A 456 -50.61 -1.48 31.27
N VAL A 457 -50.71 -1.26 29.96
CA VAL A 457 -51.83 -1.56 29.06
C VAL A 457 -51.34 -1.70 27.59
N GLN A 458 -52.08 -2.52 26.85
CA GLN A 458 -52.06 -2.77 25.41
C GLN A 458 -52.09 -1.50 24.54
N SER A 459 -51.54 -1.59 23.32
CA SER A 459 -52.30 -1.27 22.10
C SER A 459 -51.62 -1.88 20.87
N ARG A 460 -52.44 -2.60 20.12
CA ARG A 460 -52.18 -3.38 18.92
C ARG A 460 -52.73 -2.59 17.72
N GLU A 461 -52.26 -2.94 16.51
CA GLU A 461 -52.88 -2.71 15.20
C GLU A 461 -52.93 -1.23 14.69
N GLN A 462 -52.69 -0.92 13.41
CA GLN A 462 -53.09 -1.61 12.19
C GLN A 462 -52.08 -1.49 11.03
N ALA A 463 -52.12 -2.53 10.19
CA ALA A 463 -51.57 -2.62 8.86
C ALA A 463 -52.45 -1.91 7.82
N THR A 464 -51.85 -1.48 6.70
CA THR A 464 -52.51 -1.52 5.39
C THR A 464 -51.51 -1.91 4.31
N ALA A 465 -51.75 -3.09 3.74
CA ALA A 465 -51.27 -3.52 2.44
C ALA A 465 -51.81 -2.60 1.33
N ASN A 466 -51.09 -2.46 0.22
CA ASN A 466 -51.70 -2.31 -1.10
C ASN A 466 -50.70 -2.59 -2.24
N GLN A 467 -51.03 -3.60 -3.02
CA GLN A 467 -50.70 -3.92 -4.40
C GLN A 467 -51.91 -4.78 -4.88
N PRO A 468 -52.23 -4.95 -6.20
CA PRO A 468 -51.50 -4.58 -7.42
C PRO A 468 -52.40 -4.16 -8.65
N VAL A 469 -51.74 -4.06 -9.83
CA VAL A 469 -52.19 -4.22 -11.27
C VAL A 469 -53.07 -3.14 -11.94
N PRO A 470 -53.27 -3.11 -13.31
CA PRO A 470 -52.58 -3.73 -14.48
C PRO A 470 -52.44 -2.87 -15.78
N MET A 471 -51.91 -3.51 -16.84
CA MET A 471 -52.10 -3.27 -18.32
C MET A 471 -51.11 -2.33 -19.06
N ALA A 472 -50.65 -2.59 -20.29
CA ALA A 472 -50.74 -3.72 -21.22
C ALA A 472 -49.78 -3.52 -22.43
N ALA A 473 -49.34 -4.65 -23.04
CA ALA A 473 -49.14 -4.96 -24.48
C ALA A 473 -48.20 -4.07 -25.35
N ASN A 474 -47.32 -4.55 -26.25
CA ASN A 474 -47.29 -5.70 -27.18
C ASN A 474 -45.81 -6.09 -27.48
N LEU A 475 -45.34 -7.34 -27.68
CA LEU A 475 -45.69 -8.46 -28.59
C LEU A 475 -44.95 -8.44 -29.95
N LYS A 476 -43.99 -9.39 -30.13
CA LYS A 476 -43.64 -10.23 -31.32
C LYS A 476 -42.19 -10.73 -31.16
N ARG A 477 -41.90 -11.96 -30.70
CA ARG A 477 -42.04 -13.31 -31.31
C ARG A 477 -41.09 -13.55 -32.51
N LYS A 478 -40.06 -14.39 -32.30
CA LYS A 478 -39.84 -15.64 -33.07
C LYS A 478 -38.85 -16.59 -32.36
N LEU A 479 -39.32 -17.82 -32.18
CA LEU A 479 -38.65 -19.03 -31.70
C LEU A 479 -37.68 -19.58 -32.76
N SER A 480 -36.70 -20.37 -32.30
CA SER A 480 -36.53 -21.74 -32.80
C SER A 480 -35.87 -22.63 -31.74
N ASP A 481 -36.65 -23.56 -31.21
CA ASP A 481 -36.22 -24.73 -30.42
C ASP A 481 -35.35 -25.68 -31.24
N THR A 482 -34.46 -26.43 -30.57
CA THR A 482 -34.38 -27.89 -30.71
C THR A 482 -33.46 -28.51 -29.65
N LYS A 483 -34.04 -29.36 -28.81
CA LYS A 483 -33.45 -30.52 -28.11
C LYS A 483 -34.58 -31.58 -28.13
N PRO A 484 -34.33 -32.91 -28.16
CA PRO A 484 -33.96 -33.58 -26.91
C PRO A 484 -33.25 -34.96 -27.03
N SER A 485 -32.88 -35.48 -25.84
CA SER A 485 -32.80 -36.88 -25.37
C SER A 485 -31.46 -37.14 -24.65
N ARG A 486 -31.37 -37.35 -23.32
CA ARG A 486 -31.86 -38.40 -22.40
C ARG A 486 -31.43 -39.82 -22.78
N SER A 487 -30.45 -40.38 -22.07
CA SER A 487 -30.61 -41.65 -21.37
C SER A 487 -29.52 -41.86 -20.29
N SER A 488 -29.95 -42.44 -19.18
CA SER A 488 -29.16 -42.86 -18.02
C SER A 488 -28.61 -44.27 -18.20
N LYS A 489 -27.48 -44.61 -17.56
CA LYS A 489 -27.28 -45.92 -16.91
C LYS A 489 -26.07 -45.92 -15.97
N ARG A 490 -26.25 -46.67 -14.88
CA ARG A 490 -25.40 -46.86 -13.69
C ARG A 490 -24.96 -48.32 -13.68
N LEU A 491 -23.69 -48.64 -13.41
CA LEU A 491 -23.17 -49.93 -12.88
C LEU A 491 -21.68 -49.71 -12.49
N LYS A 492 -21.36 -49.68 -11.18
CA LYS A 492 -20.80 -50.74 -10.30
C LYS A 492 -19.28 -50.99 -10.43
N THR A 493 -18.56 -50.44 -9.45
CA THR A 493 -17.55 -51.04 -8.54
C THR A 493 -16.85 -52.37 -8.91
N LEU A 494 -15.52 -52.38 -8.77
CA LEU A 494 -14.61 -53.41 -8.16
C LEU A 494 -13.22 -52.74 -8.02
N SER A 495 -12.79 -52.25 -6.85
CA SER A 495 -12.05 -52.93 -5.75
C SER A 495 -10.73 -53.61 -6.17
N GLY A 496 -9.60 -53.14 -5.61
CA GLY A 496 -8.33 -53.87 -5.55
C GLY A 496 -7.07 -52.99 -5.51
N ALA A 497 -6.51 -52.80 -4.31
CA ALA A 497 -5.12 -52.35 -4.04
C ALA A 497 -4.48 -53.40 -3.09
N PRO A 498 -3.20 -53.36 -2.65
CA PRO A 498 -1.96 -52.73 -3.17
C PRO A 498 -0.70 -53.70 -3.11
N VAL A 499 0.50 -53.11 -3.30
CA VAL A 499 1.87 -53.42 -2.77
C VAL A 499 2.90 -54.30 -3.56
N PRO A 500 4.25 -54.12 -3.37
CA PRO A 500 5.34 -54.09 -4.38
C PRO A 500 6.42 -55.17 -4.03
N PRO A 501 7.78 -55.00 -4.04
CA PRO A 501 8.76 -54.19 -4.82
C PRO A 501 9.90 -55.07 -5.43
N ALA A 502 11.02 -54.41 -5.81
CA ALA A 502 12.37 -54.90 -6.20
C ALA A 502 12.61 -55.03 -7.71
N GLY A 503 13.72 -54.57 -8.29
CA GLY A 503 14.92 -53.92 -7.76
C GLY A 503 15.96 -53.71 -8.89
N GLN A 504 16.92 -52.83 -8.60
CA GLN A 504 18.33 -52.78 -9.09
C GLN A 504 18.60 -52.90 -10.60
N GLY A 505 19.11 -51.82 -11.21
CA GLY A 505 20.52 -51.72 -11.66
C GLY A 505 20.53 -51.87 -13.19
N SER A 506 21.34 -51.20 -14.00
CA SER A 506 22.62 -50.50 -13.83
C SER A 506 22.85 -49.62 -15.06
N ASP A 507 23.66 -48.58 -14.87
CA ASP A 507 24.58 -47.92 -15.80
C ASP A 507 24.63 -48.36 -17.27
N HIS A 508 24.63 -47.38 -18.17
CA HIS A 508 25.65 -47.29 -19.22
C HIS A 508 25.73 -45.85 -19.78
N ASP A 509 26.88 -45.23 -19.52
CA ASP A 509 27.48 -44.15 -20.33
C ASP A 509 27.67 -44.62 -21.79
N TYR A 510 27.57 -43.69 -22.75
CA TYR A 510 28.70 -43.27 -23.61
C TYR A 510 28.26 -42.22 -24.65
N LEU A 511 29.12 -41.19 -24.74
CA LEU A 511 29.33 -40.15 -25.78
C LEU A 511 28.55 -38.84 -25.71
#